data_AF-A0A139WPH5-F1
#
_entry.id   AF-A0A139WPH5-F1
#
_cell.length_a   1.000
_cell.length_b   1.000
_cell.length_c   1.000
_cell.angle_alpha   90.00
_cell.angle_beta   90.00
_cell.angle_gamma   90.00
#
_symmetry.space_group_name_H-M   'P 1'
#
loop_
_entity.id
_entity.type
_entity.pdbx_description
1 polymer ?
#
loop_
_entity_poly.entity_id
_entity_poly.type
_entity_poly.pdbx_seq_one_letter_code
_entity_poly.pdbx_strand_id
1 'polypeptide(L)'
;MCVQYLFSCLSGEPLNLIKGLQLTAENYPIAYKAWTDHYENKWELSYHYWSNIQMLPKLKTQSALELRELLDNFNENRSALYA
;
A
#
# COMPACT_ATOMS: atom_id res chain seq x y z
N MET A 1 1.74 25.92 -11.43
CA MET A 1 2.28 24.60 -11.85
C MET A 1 1.12 23.61 -11.75
N CYS A 2 0.81 22.90 -12.83
CA CYS A 2 -0.57 22.60 -13.24
C CYS A 2 -1.16 21.31 -12.63
N VAL A 3 -2.33 21.46 -12.00
CA VAL A 3 -3.23 20.39 -11.51
C VAL A 3 -3.50 19.29 -12.56
N GLN A 4 -3.38 19.62 -13.84
CA GLN A 4 -3.56 18.70 -14.97
C GLN A 4 -2.53 17.56 -15.02
N TYR A 5 -1.30 17.76 -14.51
CA TYR A 5 -0.27 16.72 -14.52
C TYR A 5 -0.63 15.57 -13.58
N LEU A 6 -1.19 15.89 -12.40
CA LEU A 6 -1.66 14.89 -11.44
C LEU A 6 -2.72 14.00 -12.08
N PHE A 7 -3.68 14.58 -12.81
CA PHE A 7 -4.71 13.83 -13.53
C PHE A 7 -4.15 12.91 -14.61
N SER A 8 -3.08 13.33 -15.31
CA SER A 8 -2.44 12.50 -16.33
C SER A 8 -1.67 11.31 -15.76
N CYS A 9 -1.26 11.37 -14.49
CA CYS A 9 -0.60 10.28 -13.78
C CYS A 9 -1.57 9.35 -13.05
N LEU A 10 -2.80 9.78 -12.81
CA LEU A 10 -3.80 9.01 -12.06
C LEU A 10 -4.66 8.18 -13.00
N SER A 11 -4.68 6.86 -12.78
CA SER A 11 -5.51 5.91 -13.53
C SER A 11 -6.15 4.90 -12.59
N GLY A 12 -7.39 4.50 -12.86
CA GLY A 12 -8.12 3.52 -12.04
C GLY A 12 -8.76 4.10 -10.77
N GLU A 13 -8.60 3.38 -9.65
CA GLU A 13 -9.14 3.70 -8.32
C GLU A 13 -8.70 5.08 -7.75
N PRO A 14 -7.42 5.51 -7.87
CA PRO A 14 -6.96 6.84 -7.48
C PRO A 14 -7.77 7.99 -8.11
N LEU A 15 -8.20 7.82 -9.36
CA LEU A 15 -8.96 8.83 -10.10
C LEU A 15 -10.39 8.94 -9.58
N ASN A 16 -10.99 7.82 -9.13
CA ASN A 16 -12.36 7.79 -8.64
C ASN A 16 -12.52 8.48 -7.28
N LEU A 17 -11.50 8.45 -6.42
CA LEU A 17 -11.48 9.18 -5.14
C LEU A 17 -11.54 10.70 -5.34
N ILE A 18 -10.92 11.22 -6.39
CA ILE A 18 -10.76 12.66 -6.60
C ILE A 18 -11.81 13.22 -7.57
N LYS A 19 -12.47 12.38 -8.38
CA LYS A 19 -13.58 12.78 -9.27
C LYS A 19 -14.75 13.49 -8.55
N GLY A 20 -14.97 13.23 -7.26
CA GLY A 20 -16.01 13.87 -6.45
C GLY A 20 -15.62 15.25 -5.88
N LEU A 21 -14.33 15.62 -5.92
CA LEU A 21 -13.82 16.89 -5.42
C LEU A 21 -13.67 17.89 -6.57
N GLN A 22 -14.28 19.07 -6.46
CA GLN A 22 -14.03 20.15 -7.41
C GLN A 22 -12.58 20.64 -7.24
N LEU A 23 -11.68 20.26 -8.14
CA LEU A 23 -10.27 20.62 -8.13
C LEU A 23 -10.06 22.09 -8.53
N THR A 24 -10.30 23.00 -7.60
CA THR A 24 -9.76 24.36 -7.64
C THR A 24 -8.33 24.36 -7.12
N ALA A 25 -7.55 25.41 -7.41
CA ALA A 25 -6.18 25.56 -6.90
C ALA A 25 -6.11 25.51 -5.36
N GLU A 26 -7.20 25.92 -4.70
CA GLU A 26 -7.38 25.86 -3.24
C GLU A 26 -7.65 24.43 -2.73
N ASN A 27 -8.33 23.61 -3.53
CA ASN A 27 -8.67 22.23 -3.17
C ASN A 27 -7.58 21.21 -3.55
N TYR A 28 -6.57 21.60 -4.32
CA TYR A 28 -5.42 20.76 -4.65
C TYR A 28 -4.70 20.18 -3.41
N PRO A 29 -4.28 20.99 -2.41
CA PRO A 29 -3.63 20.44 -1.22
C PRO A 29 -4.56 19.53 -0.40
N ILE A 30 -5.87 19.78 -0.42
CA ILE A 30 -6.87 18.94 0.26
C ILE A 30 -7.02 17.59 -0.44
N ALA A 31 -7.15 17.59 -1.76
CA ALA A 31 -7.22 16.38 -2.58
C ALA A 31 -5.93 15.56 -2.49
N TYR A 32 -4.77 16.22 -2.56
CA TYR A 32 -3.47 15.57 -2.40
C TYR A 32 -3.34 14.96 -1.01
N LYS A 33 -3.72 15.68 0.06
CA LYS A 33 -3.71 15.14 1.42
C LYS A 33 -4.66 13.96 1.59
N ALA A 34 -5.89 14.04 1.08
CA ALA A 34 -6.84 12.92 1.16
C ALA A 34 -6.32 11.69 0.39
N TRP A 35 -5.62 11.93 -0.71
CA TRP A 35 -4.96 10.87 -1.48
C TRP A 35 -3.80 10.26 -0.72
N THR A 36 -2.90 11.09 -0.18
CA THR A 36 -1.78 10.65 0.66
C THR A 36 -2.28 9.92 1.91
N ASP A 37 -3.27 10.44 2.63
CA ASP A 37 -3.83 9.80 3.82
C ASP A 37 -4.49 8.44 3.50
N HIS A 38 -5.08 8.28 2.31
CA HIS A 38 -5.67 7.02 1.86
C HIS A 38 -4.60 5.97 1.51
N TYR A 39 -3.53 6.35 0.83
CA TYR A 39 -2.49 5.42 0.37
C TYR A 39 -1.30 5.27 1.35
N GLU A 40 -1.11 6.22 2.27
CA GLU A 40 -0.16 6.14 3.39
C GLU A 40 -0.82 5.68 4.68
N ASN A 41 -1.95 4.98 4.63
CA ASN A 41 -2.54 4.41 5.83
C ASN A 41 -1.64 3.29 6.37
N LYS A 42 -0.64 3.70 7.16
CA LYS A 42 0.38 2.83 7.76
C LYS A 42 -0.26 1.74 8.61
N TRP A 43 -1.46 1.99 9.15
CA TRP A 43 -2.23 0.98 9.86
C TRP A 43 -2.73 -0.12 8.95
N GLU A 44 -3.29 0.20 7.78
CA GLU A 44 -3.74 -0.81 6.82
C GLU A 44 -2.58 -1.60 6.21
N LEU A 45 -1.49 -0.92 5.86
CA LEU A 45 -0.25 -1.58 5.42
C LEU A 45 0.31 -2.50 6.52
N SER A 46 0.39 -2.01 7.75
CA SER A 46 0.88 -2.83 8.87
C SER A 46 -0.03 -4.01 9.15
N TYR A 47 -1.35 -3.80 9.09
CA TYR A 47 -2.33 -4.87 9.25
C TYR A 47 -2.21 -5.92 8.15
N HIS A 48 -2.00 -5.50 6.90
CA HIS A 48 -1.79 -6.40 5.77
C HIS A 48 -0.54 -7.27 5.95
N TYR A 49 0.62 -6.66 6.24
CA TYR A 49 1.87 -7.41 6.46
C TYR A 49 1.78 -8.32 7.69
N TRP A 50 1.12 -7.86 8.76
CA TRP A 50 0.87 -8.69 9.94
C TRP A 50 -0.03 -9.89 9.65
N SER A 51 -1.13 -9.68 8.91
CA SER A 51 -2.03 -10.74 8.47
C SER A 51 -1.29 -11.78 7.62
N ASN A 52 -0.42 -11.33 6.70
CA ASN A 52 0.39 -12.23 5.88
C ASN A 52 1.32 -13.10 6.74
N ILE A 53 1.97 -12.54 7.76
CA ILE A 53 2.78 -13.30 8.72
C ILE A 53 1.95 -14.37 9.43
N GLN A 54 0.73 -14.02 9.87
CA GLN A 54 -0.17 -14.97 10.56
C GLN A 54 -0.67 -16.09 9.64
N MET A 55 -0.81 -15.80 8.33
CA MET A 55 -1.28 -16.76 7.33
C MET A 55 -0.15 -17.58 6.71
N LEU A 56 1.12 -17.37 7.10
CA LEU A 56 2.23 -18.14 6.57
C LEU A 56 1.99 -19.64 6.75
N PRO A 57 2.18 -20.44 5.68
CA PRO A 57 1.87 -21.85 5.72
C PRO A 57 2.79 -22.57 6.70
N LYS A 58 2.23 -23.49 7.50
CA LYS A 58 3.04 -24.42 8.30
C LYS A 58 3.81 -25.33 7.35
N LEU A 59 5.11 -25.50 7.61
CA LEU A 59 5.95 -26.45 6.88
C LEU A 59 5.38 -27.86 7.06
N LYS A 60 4.90 -28.46 5.97
CA LYS A 60 4.36 -29.83 5.95
C LYS A 60 5.46 -30.86 5.72
N THR A 61 6.58 -30.43 5.16
CA THR A 61 7.70 -31.26 4.73
C THR A 61 9.01 -30.61 5.15
N GLN A 62 10.04 -31.41 5.43
CA GLN A 62 11.40 -30.92 5.70
C GLN A 62 12.13 -30.59 4.39
N SER A 63 11.52 -29.74 3.56
CA SER A 63 12.15 -29.26 2.33
C SER A 63 12.95 -27.99 2.63
N ALA A 64 14.22 -27.99 2.25
CA ALA A 64 15.09 -26.81 2.37
C ALA A 64 14.57 -25.62 1.55
N LEU A 65 13.88 -25.90 0.43
CA LEU A 65 13.26 -24.89 -0.43
C LEU A 65 12.07 -24.22 0.25
N GLU A 66 11.16 -25.02 0.82
CA GLU A 66 9.98 -24.49 1.53
C GLU A 66 10.39 -23.68 2.77
N LEU A 67 11.44 -24.10 3.48
CA LEU A 67 12.00 -23.35 4.61
C LEU A 67 12.57 -22.00 4.15
N ARG A 68 13.28 -21.98 3.02
CA ARG A 68 13.86 -20.76 2.45
C ARG A 68 12.77 -19.77 2.06
N GLU A 69 11.76 -20.24 1.33
CA GLU A 69 10.62 -19.41 0.90
C GLU A 69 9.85 -18.86 2.10
N LEU A 70 9.65 -19.65 3.16
CA LEU A 70 9.00 -19.19 4.38
C LEU A 70 9.83 -18.10 5.09
N LEU A 71 11.15 -18.28 5.19
CA LEU A 71 12.05 -17.30 5.78
C LEU A 71 12.09 -16.00 4.97
N ASP A 72 12.14 -16.10 3.65
CA ASP A 72 12.18 -14.94 2.76
C ASP A 72 10.87 -14.14 2.88
N ASN A 73 9.71 -14.81 2.82
CA ASN A 73 8.41 -14.17 3.04
C ASN A 73 8.31 -13.54 4.44
N PHE A 74 8.75 -14.24 5.49
CA PHE A 74 8.71 -13.69 6.84
C PHE A 74 9.59 -12.43 6.97
N ASN A 75 10.80 -12.43 6.40
CA ASN A 75 11.71 -11.30 6.46
C ASN A 75 11.21 -10.11 5.64
N GLU A 76 10.58 -10.34 4.49
CA GLU A 76 9.97 -9.29 3.67
C GLU A 76 8.84 -8.59 4.43
N ASN A 77 7.87 -9.36 4.93
CA ASN A 77 6.75 -8.83 5.71
C ASN A 77 7.24 -8.13 7.00
N ARG A 78 8.26 -8.69 7.66
CA ARG A 78 8.87 -8.05 8.84
C ARG A 78 9.53 -6.73 8.48
N SER A 79 10.31 -6.67 7.40
CA SER A 79 11.02 -5.44 7.01
C SER A 79 10.05 -4.32 6.67
N ALA A 80 8.92 -4.65 6.03
CA ALA A 80 7.89 -3.67 5.71
C ALA A 80 7.16 -3.10 6.96
N LEU A 81 7.14 -3.82 8.08
CA LEU A 81 6.59 -3.34 9.35
C LEU A 81 7.52 -2.40 10.13
N TYR A 82 8.82 -2.46 9.85
CA TYR A 82 9.85 -1.65 10.52
C TYR A 82 10.40 -0.50 9.65
N ALA A 83 9.90 -0.34 8.42
CA ALA A 83 10.28 0.72 7.48
C ALA A 83 9.52 2.02 7.76
#